data_AF-A0A928VZ72-F1
#
_entry.id   AF-A0A928VZ72-F1
#
_cell.length_a   1.000
_cell.length_b   1.000
_cell.length_c   1.000
_cell.angle_alpha   90.00
_cell.angle_beta   90.00
_cell.angle_gamma   90.00
#
_symmetry.space_group_name_H-M   'P 1'
#
loop_
_entity.id
_entity.type
_entity.pdbx_description
1 polymer ?
#
loop_
_entity_poly.entity_id
_entity_poly.type
_entity_poly.pdbx_seq_one_letter_code
_entity_poly.pdbx_strand_id
1 'polypeptide(L)'
;MLFLDHTQIKYCKVKNQDQTLSGVIYNNNLFIRDKAFPKEEMEAAIKECREEYLDHEERSQIPTLLIKEKNSVGIWLQNNRYKSNIVSTSDAQQQSSTIQTAAVKKSGTSKESLNRISVRQLASEMRSEKGVEIKTRRHKLKLYQRCFLGNEAVDWIAKRAKVSPEEAIALGQKMIDKEIFHHIFDEHQFKNEDLLYRFYEDEGKSIWNSSL
;
A
#
# COMPACT_ATOMS: atom_id res chain seq x y z
N MET A 1 -1.32 -5.06 7.44
CA MET A 1 -1.76 -4.73 8.80
C MET A 1 -1.07 -3.46 9.27
N LEU A 2 -1.81 -2.51 9.82
CA LEU A 2 -1.22 -1.41 10.59
C LEU A 2 -1.47 -1.66 12.06
N PHE A 3 -0.40 -1.76 12.86
CA PHE A 3 -0.48 -1.96 14.30
C PHE A 3 -0.35 -0.61 15.01
N LEU A 4 -1.37 -0.23 15.76
CA LEU A 4 -1.46 1.06 16.45
C LEU A 4 -1.64 0.86 17.94
N ASP A 5 -1.15 1.80 18.73
CA ASP A 5 -1.52 1.92 20.14
C ASP A 5 -2.81 2.73 20.28
N HIS A 6 -3.59 2.46 21.33
CA HIS A 6 -4.84 3.18 21.64
C HIS A 6 -4.71 4.70 21.72
N THR A 7 -3.50 5.24 21.94
CA THR A 7 -3.21 6.68 21.94
C THR A 7 -3.18 7.31 20.55
N GLN A 8 -3.07 6.52 19.49
CA GLN A 8 -2.90 7.00 18.10
C GLN A 8 -4.22 7.12 17.32
N ILE A 9 -5.35 6.89 17.98
CA ILE A 9 -6.68 6.80 17.36
C ILE A 9 -7.75 7.53 18.18
N LYS A 10 -8.86 7.91 17.52
CA LYS A 10 -10.02 8.52 18.19
C LYS A 10 -11.15 7.51 18.32
N TYR A 11 -11.52 7.13 19.53
CA TYR A 11 -12.65 6.25 19.79
C TYR A 11 -13.99 6.95 19.53
N CYS A 12 -14.98 6.20 19.07
CA CYS A 12 -16.35 6.65 18.90
C CYS A 12 -17.34 5.50 19.14
N LYS A 13 -18.62 5.83 19.24
CA LYS A 13 -19.72 4.87 19.30
C LYS A 13 -20.59 5.04 18.07
N VAL A 14 -21.03 3.93 17.50
CA VAL A 14 -21.78 3.91 16.23
C VAL A 14 -23.10 3.21 16.48
N LYS A 15 -24.22 3.85 16.15
CA LYS A 15 -25.56 3.29 16.37
C LYS A 15 -26.04 2.53 15.13
N ASN A 16 -26.16 1.21 15.23
CA ASN A 16 -26.71 0.37 14.18
C ASN A 16 -28.01 -0.26 14.69
N GLN A 17 -29.16 0.25 14.24
CA GLN A 17 -30.48 -0.14 14.74
C GLN A 17 -30.54 0.00 16.28
N ASP A 18 -30.71 -1.12 17.00
CA ASP A 18 -30.77 -1.17 18.48
C ASP A 18 -29.41 -1.46 19.13
N GLN A 19 -28.35 -1.65 18.35
CA GLN A 19 -27.02 -1.98 18.86
C GLN A 19 -26.07 -0.78 18.77
N THR A 20 -25.23 -0.64 19.79
CA THR A 20 -24.11 0.32 19.78
C THR A 20 -22.81 -0.42 19.50
N LEU A 21 -22.21 -0.14 18.35
CA LEU A 21 -20.92 -0.70 17.95
C LEU A 21 -19.78 0.17 18.46
N SER A 22 -18.67 -0.47 18.81
CA SER A 22 -17.41 0.23 19.09
C SER A 22 -16.76 0.61 17.76
N GLY A 23 -16.53 1.91 17.59
CA GLY A 23 -15.88 2.46 16.40
C GLY A 23 -14.61 3.23 16.75
N VAL A 24 -13.70 3.36 15.77
CA VAL A 24 -12.53 4.24 15.87
C VAL A 24 -12.38 5.02 14.57
N ILE A 25 -11.91 6.26 14.69
CA ILE A 25 -11.56 7.12 13.57
C ILE A 25 -10.04 7.16 13.45
N TYR A 26 -9.54 6.81 12.27
CA TYR A 26 -8.13 6.92 11.91
C TYR A 26 -8.01 7.41 10.45
N ASN A 27 -7.22 8.46 10.23
CA ASN A 27 -7.07 9.12 8.92
C ASN A 27 -8.42 9.41 8.24
N ASN A 28 -9.36 10.00 8.98
CA ASN A 28 -10.74 10.32 8.55
C ASN A 28 -11.58 9.12 8.08
N ASN A 29 -11.16 7.89 8.34
CA ASN A 29 -11.95 6.68 8.05
C ASN A 29 -12.48 6.07 9.34
N LEU A 30 -13.71 5.53 9.26
CA LEU A 30 -14.35 4.83 10.37
C LEU A 30 -14.00 3.35 10.28
N PHE A 31 -13.57 2.79 11.40
CA PHE A 31 -13.35 1.36 11.57
C PHE A 31 -14.25 0.86 12.68
N ILE A 32 -14.83 -0.31 12.46
CA ILE A 32 -15.67 -0.99 13.43
C ILE A 32 -14.90 -2.18 13.98
N ARG A 33 -15.01 -2.39 15.29
CA ARG A 33 -14.36 -3.53 15.93
C ARG A 33 -15.04 -4.81 15.47
N ASP A 34 -14.24 -5.70 14.89
CA ASP A 34 -14.71 -7.02 14.46
C ASP A 34 -14.42 -8.05 15.55
N LYS A 35 -13.18 -8.06 16.07
CA LYS A 35 -12.76 -8.98 17.12
C LYS A 35 -11.86 -8.33 18.16
N ALA A 36 -11.80 -8.91 19.35
CA ALA A 36 -10.90 -8.52 20.42
C ALA A 36 -10.31 -9.76 21.10
N PHE A 37 -9.05 -9.65 21.49
CA PHE A 37 -8.29 -10.67 22.20
C PHE A 37 -7.78 -10.08 23.52
N PRO A 38 -7.61 -10.90 24.58
CA PRO A 38 -6.81 -10.51 25.73
C PRO A 38 -5.43 -10.04 25.30
N LYS A 39 -4.82 -9.11 26.05
CA LYS A 39 -3.49 -8.57 25.71
C LYS A 39 -2.41 -9.64 25.66
N GLU A 40 -2.56 -10.68 26.48
CA GLU A 40 -1.66 -11.82 26.60
C GLU A 40 -1.69 -12.68 25.32
N GLU A 41 -2.76 -12.63 24.54
CA GLU A 41 -2.96 -13.37 23.29
C GLU A 41 -2.60 -12.54 22.05
N MET A 42 -1.69 -11.56 22.20
CA MET A 42 -1.29 -10.66 21.10
C MET A 42 -0.79 -11.41 19.86
N GLU A 43 -0.02 -12.48 20.04
CA GLU A 43 0.48 -13.28 18.91
C GLU A 43 -0.66 -14.00 18.17
N ALA A 44 -1.65 -14.51 18.90
CA ALA A 44 -2.84 -15.11 18.31
C ALA A 44 -3.66 -14.08 17.54
N ALA A 45 -3.82 -12.86 18.09
CA ALA A 45 -4.49 -11.76 17.41
C ALA A 45 -3.78 -11.36 16.10
N ILE A 46 -2.44 -11.31 16.10
CA ILE A 46 -1.64 -11.02 14.91
C ILE A 46 -1.82 -12.13 13.87
N LYS A 47 -1.71 -13.39 14.28
CA LYS A 47 -1.86 -14.55 13.40
C LYS A 47 -3.24 -14.57 12.74
N GLU A 48 -4.30 -14.40 13.53
CA GLU A 48 -5.66 -14.39 13.00
C GLU A 48 -5.91 -13.18 12.11
N CYS A 49 -5.45 -11.98 12.50
CA CYS A 49 -5.57 -10.80 11.66
C CYS A 49 -4.93 -11.00 10.28
N ARG A 50 -3.83 -11.75 10.22
CA ARG A 50 -3.16 -12.11 8.97
C ARG A 50 -4.01 -13.09 8.16
N GLU A 51 -4.29 -14.27 8.71
CA GLU A 51 -4.88 -15.39 7.98
C GLU A 51 -6.32 -15.08 7.52
N GLU A 52 -7.13 -14.45 8.37
CA GLU A 52 -8.57 -14.29 8.13
C GLU A 52 -8.95 -12.96 7.46
N TYR A 53 -8.09 -11.94 7.52
CA TYR A 53 -8.45 -10.58 7.08
C TYR A 53 -7.49 -9.99 6.06
N LEU A 54 -6.25 -10.47 5.97
CA LEU A 54 -5.26 -9.91 5.04
C LEU A 54 -4.94 -10.85 3.89
N ASP A 55 -4.94 -12.16 4.14
CA ASP A 55 -4.63 -13.19 3.14
C ASP A 55 -5.93 -13.74 2.47
N HIS A 56 -7.11 -13.49 3.03
CA HIS A 56 -8.40 -13.93 2.48
C HIS A 56 -8.86 -13.07 1.28
N GLU A 57 -9.19 -13.67 0.13
CA GLU A 57 -9.49 -12.97 -1.14
C GLU A 57 -10.49 -11.79 -1.00
N GLU A 58 -11.66 -12.03 -0.41
CA GLU A 58 -12.68 -10.97 -0.24
C GLU A 58 -12.35 -9.94 0.85
N ARG A 59 -11.89 -10.40 2.02
CA ARG A 59 -11.65 -9.52 3.19
C ARG A 59 -10.35 -8.73 3.07
N SER A 60 -9.39 -9.23 2.31
CA SER A 60 -8.12 -8.54 2.05
C SER A 60 -8.36 -7.15 1.47
N GLN A 61 -9.42 -6.92 0.71
CA GLN A 61 -9.67 -5.59 0.13
C GLN A 61 -10.12 -4.56 1.17
N ILE A 62 -10.60 -5.02 2.33
CA ILE A 62 -11.05 -4.15 3.42
C ILE A 62 -9.83 -3.71 4.23
N PRO A 63 -9.61 -2.39 4.38
CA PRO A 63 -8.51 -1.92 5.18
C PRO A 63 -8.67 -2.28 6.68
N THR A 64 -7.64 -2.90 7.25
CA THR A 64 -7.67 -3.49 8.60
C THR A 64 -6.61 -2.89 9.53
N LEU A 65 -7.04 -2.48 10.72
CA LEU A 65 -6.17 -2.05 11.82
C LEU A 65 -6.10 -3.13 12.90
N LEU A 66 -4.91 -3.33 13.44
CA LEU A 66 -4.72 -4.02 14.71
C LEU A 66 -4.44 -2.94 15.76
N ILE A 67 -5.19 -2.92 16.86
CA ILE A 67 -5.06 -1.87 17.88
C ILE A 67 -4.74 -2.50 19.22
N LYS A 68 -3.58 -2.14 19.78
CA LYS A 68 -3.18 -2.49 21.15
C LYS A 68 -3.84 -1.52 22.12
N GLU A 69 -4.82 -2.03 22.85
CA GLU A 69 -5.47 -1.34 23.96
C GLU A 69 -4.77 -1.68 25.28
N LYS A 70 -5.23 -1.09 26.38
CA LYS A 70 -4.60 -1.27 27.70
C LYS A 70 -4.53 -2.75 28.12
N ASN A 71 -5.63 -3.47 27.90
CA ASN A 71 -5.86 -4.86 28.35
C ASN A 71 -6.30 -5.80 27.21
N SER A 72 -6.30 -5.33 25.97
CA SER A 72 -6.81 -6.07 24.82
C SER A 72 -6.08 -5.72 23.53
N VAL A 73 -6.17 -6.59 22.53
CA VAL A 73 -5.80 -6.30 21.15
C VAL A 73 -7.03 -6.46 20.27
N GLY A 74 -7.42 -5.42 19.55
CA GLY A 74 -8.60 -5.43 18.68
C GLY A 74 -8.24 -5.50 17.20
N ILE A 75 -9.02 -6.27 16.43
CA ILE A 75 -9.03 -6.24 14.96
C ILE A 75 -10.19 -5.32 14.54
N TRP A 76 -9.89 -4.33 13.71
CA TRP A 76 -10.83 -3.30 13.29
C TRP A 76 -10.86 -3.17 11.78
N LEU A 77 -12.06 -3.25 11.20
CA LEU A 77 -12.26 -3.22 9.75
C LEU A 77 -12.86 -1.88 9.33
N GLN A 78 -12.33 -1.30 8.26
CA GLN A 78 -12.86 -0.05 7.73
C GLN A 78 -14.30 -0.26 7.26
N ASN A 79 -15.22 0.51 7.82
CA ASN A 79 -16.62 0.50 7.42
C ASN A 79 -17.19 1.93 7.46
N ASN A 80 -17.03 2.63 6.34
CA ASN A 80 -17.49 4.01 6.21
C ASN A 80 -19.03 4.13 6.04
N ARG A 81 -19.75 3.01 5.83
CA ARG A 81 -21.22 3.03 5.69
C ARG A 81 -21.91 3.55 6.95
N TYR A 82 -21.29 3.37 8.11
CA TYR A 82 -21.83 3.82 9.38
C TYR A 82 -21.32 5.20 9.83
N LYS A 83 -20.63 5.97 8.98
CA LYS A 83 -20.15 7.31 9.35
C LYS A 83 -21.27 8.26 9.77
N SER A 84 -22.44 8.17 9.15
CA SER A 84 -23.64 8.94 9.51
C SER A 84 -24.26 8.52 10.85
N ASN A 85 -23.85 7.39 11.39
CA ASN A 85 -24.43 6.76 12.58
C ASN A 85 -23.55 6.94 13.83
N ILE A 86 -22.48 7.73 13.73
CA ILE A 86 -21.62 8.04 14.86
C ILE A 86 -22.43 8.86 15.87
N VAL A 87 -22.54 8.35 17.10
CA VAL A 87 -23.13 9.07 18.23
C VAL A 87 -22.07 10.02 18.75
N SER A 88 -22.19 11.29 18.39
CA SER A 88 -21.26 12.34 18.78
C SER A 88 -21.24 12.52 20.30
N THR A 89 -20.10 12.28 20.94
CA THR A 89 -19.66 13.17 22.02
C THR A 89 -19.08 14.40 21.34
N SER A 90 -19.70 15.55 21.60
CA SER A 90 -19.35 16.87 21.06
C SER A 90 -17.84 17.12 21.11
N ASP A 91 -17.23 17.24 19.94
CA ASP A 91 -16.84 18.56 19.44
C ASP A 91 -16.63 18.49 17.93
N ALA A 92 -17.37 19.35 17.26
CA ALA A 92 -17.35 19.55 15.82
C ALA A 92 -16.20 20.50 15.47
N GLN A 93 -15.50 20.22 14.37
CA GLN A 93 -15.35 21.21 13.31
C GLN A 93 -14.97 20.53 11.99
N GLN A 94 -15.84 20.78 11.02
CA GLN A 94 -15.75 20.42 9.61
C GLN A 94 -14.67 21.28 8.92
N GLN A 95 -14.05 20.78 7.85
CA GLN A 95 -14.26 21.31 6.48
C GLN A 95 -13.36 20.64 5.43
N SER A 96 -13.89 20.64 4.21
CA SER A 96 -13.52 19.91 3.01
C SER A 96 -12.50 20.64 2.11
N SER A 97 -11.81 19.85 1.27
CA SER A 97 -11.40 20.04 -0.14
C SER A 97 -10.99 21.42 -0.71
N THR A 98 -9.91 21.45 -1.52
CA THR A 98 -9.87 21.98 -2.92
C THR A 98 -8.57 21.57 -3.65
N ILE A 99 -8.69 21.33 -4.96
CA ILE A 99 -7.71 20.92 -5.99
C ILE A 99 -7.11 22.16 -6.70
N GLN A 100 -5.87 22.07 -7.25
CA GLN A 100 -5.39 22.65 -8.56
C GLN A 100 -3.84 22.44 -8.70
N THR A 101 -3.28 21.69 -9.68
CA THR A 101 -2.84 22.03 -11.08
C THR A 101 -1.85 23.22 -11.19
N ALA A 102 -0.77 23.29 -11.98
CA ALA A 102 -0.15 22.46 -13.04
C ALA A 102 1.25 23.00 -13.45
N ALA A 103 2.03 22.13 -14.12
CA ALA A 103 2.93 22.35 -15.29
C ALA A 103 4.25 23.15 -15.19
N VAL A 104 5.35 22.52 -15.67
CA VAL A 104 6.37 23.12 -16.54
C VAL A 104 6.87 22.09 -17.59
N LYS A 105 7.27 22.60 -18.75
CA LYS A 105 7.43 22.01 -20.09
C LYS A 105 8.89 21.68 -20.48
N LYS A 106 9.01 20.77 -21.49
CA LYS A 106 9.97 20.73 -22.64
C LYS A 106 11.46 20.50 -22.27
N SER A 107 12.35 19.90 -23.04
CA SER A 107 12.53 19.46 -24.45
C SER A 107 13.84 18.64 -24.44
N GLY A 108 14.04 17.53 -25.15
CA GLY A 108 14.30 17.46 -26.59
C GLY A 108 15.74 17.00 -26.89
N THR A 109 15.88 15.81 -27.50
CA THR A 109 16.96 15.32 -28.41
C THR A 109 18.41 15.20 -27.89
N SER A 110 19.26 14.23 -28.24
CA SER A 110 19.22 13.11 -29.21
C SER A 110 20.37 12.12 -28.93
N LYS A 111 20.05 10.82 -29.08
CA LYS A 111 20.86 9.64 -29.47
C LYS A 111 22.40 9.71 -29.39
N GLU A 112 22.96 8.84 -28.55
CA GLU A 112 24.26 8.23 -28.83
C GLU A 112 24.38 6.80 -28.28
N SER A 113 24.53 5.87 -29.23
CA SER A 113 25.31 4.63 -29.18
C SER A 113 24.83 3.50 -28.25
N LEU A 114 24.11 2.60 -28.91
CA LEU A 114 23.55 1.30 -28.51
C LEU A 114 24.48 0.45 -27.65
N ASN A 115 24.19 0.37 -26.36
CA ASN A 115 24.32 -0.89 -25.64
C ASN A 115 22.90 -1.46 -25.54
N ARG A 116 22.55 -2.45 -26.37
CA ARG A 116 21.24 -3.13 -26.29
C ARG A 116 21.22 -3.96 -25.00
N ILE A 117 20.95 -3.30 -23.88
CA ILE A 117 20.76 -3.99 -22.60
C ILE A 117 19.52 -4.88 -22.72
N SER A 118 19.65 -6.16 -22.37
CA SER A 118 18.50 -7.05 -22.36
C SER A 118 17.56 -6.65 -21.21
N VAL A 119 16.24 -6.85 -21.39
CA VAL A 119 15.26 -6.56 -20.32
C VAL A 119 15.51 -7.34 -19.03
N ARG A 120 16.09 -8.55 -19.11
CA ARG A 120 16.50 -9.33 -17.94
C ARG A 120 17.72 -8.72 -17.23
N GLN A 121 18.72 -8.27 -18.00
CA GLN A 121 19.88 -7.58 -17.42
C GLN A 121 19.47 -6.25 -16.79
N LEU A 122 18.63 -5.47 -17.47
CA LEU A 122 18.12 -4.21 -16.94
C LEU A 122 17.33 -4.43 -15.64
N ALA A 123 16.50 -5.47 -15.57
CA ALA A 123 15.80 -5.85 -14.33
C ALA A 123 16.75 -6.28 -13.20
N SER A 124 17.80 -7.05 -13.51
CA SER A 124 18.83 -7.41 -12.54
C SER A 124 19.53 -6.16 -11.97
N GLU A 125 19.79 -5.17 -12.81
CA GLU A 125 20.42 -3.91 -12.39
C GLU A 125 19.45 -3.01 -11.61
N MET A 126 18.15 -3.02 -11.96
CA MET A 126 17.10 -2.35 -11.16
C MET A 126 17.07 -2.86 -9.72
N ARG A 127 17.40 -4.14 -9.49
CA ARG A 127 17.44 -4.75 -8.15
C ARG A 127 18.78 -4.55 -7.42
N SER A 128 19.78 -3.99 -8.07
CA SER A 128 21.09 -3.74 -7.45
C SER A 128 21.02 -2.60 -6.43
N GLU A 129 22.07 -2.43 -5.63
CA GLU A 129 22.18 -1.33 -4.66
C GLU A 129 22.05 0.07 -5.30
N LYS A 130 22.46 0.20 -6.57
CA LYS A 130 22.34 1.46 -7.34
C LYS A 130 21.07 1.50 -8.22
N GLY A 131 20.18 0.53 -7.98
CA GLY A 131 18.93 0.32 -8.71
C GLY A 131 17.79 1.22 -8.26
N VAL A 132 16.57 0.76 -8.46
CA VAL A 132 15.37 1.43 -7.93
C VAL A 132 15.24 1.16 -6.43
N GLU A 133 14.60 2.07 -5.71
CA GLU A 133 14.43 1.90 -4.27
C GLU A 133 13.35 0.85 -3.97
N ILE A 134 13.79 -0.37 -3.64
CA ILE A 134 12.92 -1.47 -3.24
C ILE A 134 12.76 -1.47 -1.72
N LYS A 135 11.58 -1.10 -1.23
CA LYS A 135 11.30 -1.02 0.22
C LYS A 135 9.84 -1.33 0.54
N THR A 136 9.57 -1.50 1.83
CA THR A 136 8.20 -1.55 2.33
C THR A 136 7.56 -0.17 2.19
N ARG A 137 6.48 -0.10 1.40
CA ARG A 137 5.70 1.12 1.19
C ARG A 137 4.30 0.94 1.77
N ARG A 138 3.76 2.01 2.34
CA ARG A 138 2.38 2.04 2.83
C ARG A 138 1.49 2.58 1.72
N HIS A 139 0.46 1.82 1.36
CA HIS A 139 -0.61 2.32 0.50
C HIS A 139 -1.96 2.03 1.16
N LYS A 140 -2.74 3.08 1.38
CA LYS A 140 -3.90 3.07 2.29
C LYS A 140 -3.48 2.57 3.68
N LEU A 141 -4.08 1.48 4.16
CA LEU A 141 -3.81 0.91 5.50
C LEU A 141 -3.12 -0.45 5.41
N LYS A 142 -2.59 -0.77 4.22
CA LYS A 142 -1.78 -1.95 3.98
C LYS A 142 -0.32 -1.54 3.78
N LEU A 143 0.56 -2.38 4.32
CA LEU A 143 1.99 -2.31 4.07
C LEU A 143 2.29 -3.32 2.97
N TYR A 144 2.92 -2.84 1.90
CA TYR A 144 3.34 -3.64 0.77
C TYR A 144 4.85 -3.70 0.78
N GLN A 145 5.37 -4.89 0.99
CA GLN A 145 6.81 -5.10 1.18
C GLN A 145 7.52 -5.22 -0.15
N ARG A 146 8.81 -4.86 -0.17
CA ARG A 146 9.69 -5.04 -1.33
C ARG A 146 9.09 -4.52 -2.64
N CYS A 147 8.42 -3.37 -2.56
CA CYS A 147 7.80 -2.71 -3.71
C CYS A 147 8.73 -1.60 -4.22
N PHE A 148 8.46 -1.12 -5.43
CA PHE A 148 9.02 0.11 -6.00
C PHE A 148 7.90 0.93 -6.66
N LEU A 149 8.14 2.23 -6.90
CA LEU A 149 7.17 3.09 -7.59
C LEU A 149 7.40 3.11 -9.10
N GLY A 150 6.31 3.19 -9.86
CA GLY A 150 6.35 3.22 -11.33
C GLY A 150 7.15 4.41 -11.87
N ASN A 151 6.90 5.61 -11.35
CA ASN A 151 7.64 6.82 -11.74
C ASN A 151 9.14 6.75 -11.43
N GLU A 152 9.52 6.31 -10.23
CA GLU A 152 10.93 6.11 -9.85
C GLU A 152 11.61 5.09 -10.78
N ALA A 153 10.90 4.02 -11.16
CA ALA A 153 11.41 3.04 -12.11
C ALA A 153 11.55 3.59 -13.52
N VAL A 154 10.59 4.39 -14.01
CA VAL A 154 10.68 5.04 -15.32
C VAL A 154 11.87 5.98 -15.38
N ASP A 155 12.05 6.83 -14.38
CA ASP A 155 13.19 7.76 -14.29
C ASP A 155 14.52 7.01 -14.27
N TRP A 156 14.60 5.92 -13.49
CA TRP A 156 15.79 5.09 -13.42
C TRP A 156 16.08 4.39 -14.75
N ILE A 157 15.08 3.77 -15.39
CA ILE A 157 15.22 3.08 -16.67
C ILE A 157 15.65 4.05 -17.76
N ALA A 158 15.01 5.22 -17.85
CA ALA A 158 15.33 6.26 -18.82
C ALA A 158 16.80 6.69 -18.70
N LYS A 159 17.27 6.93 -17.48
CA LYS A 159 18.67 7.28 -17.20
C LYS A 159 19.63 6.14 -17.52
N ARG A 160 19.30 4.91 -17.12
CA ARG A 160 20.19 3.75 -17.26
C ARG A 160 20.35 3.31 -18.72
N ALA A 161 19.26 3.29 -19.47
CA ALA A 161 19.22 2.89 -20.88
C ALA A 161 19.44 4.08 -21.85
N LYS A 162 19.50 5.32 -21.34
CA LYS A 162 19.63 6.56 -22.13
C LYS A 162 18.50 6.70 -23.17
N VAL A 163 17.27 6.48 -22.72
CA VAL A 163 16.05 6.50 -23.55
C VAL A 163 15.07 7.56 -23.05
N SER A 164 14.05 7.88 -23.84
CA SER A 164 12.98 8.78 -23.39
C SER A 164 12.12 8.12 -22.30
N PRO A 165 11.36 8.89 -21.50
CA PRO A 165 10.39 8.32 -20.56
C PRO A 165 9.37 7.38 -21.23
N GLU A 166 8.93 7.69 -22.45
CA GLU A 166 7.99 6.85 -23.22
C GLU A 166 8.62 5.52 -23.61
N GLU A 167 9.89 5.54 -24.04
CA GLU A 167 10.65 4.33 -24.33
C GLU A 167 10.94 3.51 -23.06
N ALA A 168 11.20 4.18 -21.93
CA ALA A 168 11.36 3.54 -20.63
C ALA A 168 10.07 2.85 -20.16
N ILE A 169 8.90 3.49 -20.37
CA ILE A 169 7.60 2.87 -20.13
C ILE A 169 7.44 1.61 -21.01
N ALA A 170 7.79 1.68 -22.29
CA ALA A 170 7.72 0.52 -23.18
C ALA A 170 8.68 -0.61 -22.76
N LEU A 171 9.86 -0.30 -22.22
CA LEU A 171 10.78 -1.28 -21.66
C LEU A 171 10.24 -1.91 -20.38
N GLY A 172 9.66 -1.13 -19.48
CA GLY A 172 9.01 -1.64 -18.28
C GLY A 172 7.79 -2.51 -18.59
N GLN A 173 6.99 -2.14 -19.58
CA GLN A 173 5.88 -2.98 -20.06
C GLN A 173 6.39 -4.33 -20.58
N LYS A 174 7.47 -4.35 -21.36
CA LYS A 174 8.11 -5.61 -21.80
C LYS A 174 8.65 -6.46 -20.64
N MET A 175 8.95 -5.86 -19.48
CA MET A 175 9.31 -6.61 -18.27
C MET A 175 8.09 -7.23 -17.60
N ILE A 176 6.96 -6.51 -17.56
CA ILE A 176 5.67 -7.07 -17.11
C ILE A 176 5.25 -8.23 -18.01
N ASP A 177 5.28 -8.06 -19.32
CA ASP A 177 4.89 -9.10 -20.30
C ASP A 177 5.79 -10.36 -20.21
N LYS A 178 6.97 -10.24 -19.60
CA LYS A 178 7.92 -11.34 -19.36
C LYS A 178 7.91 -11.85 -17.93
N GLU A 179 6.90 -11.46 -17.15
CA GLU A 179 6.69 -11.89 -15.77
C GLU A 179 7.93 -11.63 -14.88
N ILE A 180 8.58 -10.48 -15.07
CA ILE A 180 9.73 -10.07 -14.25
C ILE A 180 9.24 -9.34 -13.00
N PHE A 181 8.29 -8.42 -13.17
CA PHE A 181 7.57 -7.73 -12.11
C PHE A 181 6.13 -7.48 -12.57
N HIS A 182 5.27 -7.13 -11.64
CA HIS A 182 3.87 -6.82 -11.92
C HIS A 182 3.37 -5.64 -11.06
N HIS A 183 2.23 -5.07 -11.43
CA HIS A 183 1.53 -4.12 -10.58
C HIS A 183 0.92 -4.88 -9.40
N ILE A 184 1.01 -4.36 -8.18
CA ILE A 184 0.69 -5.14 -6.98
C ILE A 184 -0.78 -5.61 -6.88
N PHE A 185 -1.69 -5.01 -7.65
CA PHE A 185 -3.09 -5.42 -7.76
C PHE A 185 -3.41 -6.05 -9.12
N ASP A 186 -2.44 -6.17 -10.03
CA ASP A 186 -2.63 -6.65 -11.41
C ASP A 186 -3.67 -5.88 -12.25
N GLU A 187 -4.09 -4.70 -11.77
CA GLU A 187 -5.07 -3.82 -12.42
C GLU A 187 -4.49 -2.88 -13.50
N HIS A 188 -3.16 -2.77 -13.59
CA HIS A 188 -2.51 -1.73 -14.39
C HIS A 188 -1.35 -2.27 -15.21
N GLN A 189 -1.27 -1.78 -16.46
CA GLN A 189 -0.04 -1.77 -17.25
C GLN A 189 1.04 -0.91 -16.58
N PHE A 190 2.27 -1.00 -17.07
CA PHE A 190 3.36 -0.17 -16.55
C PHE A 190 3.13 1.31 -16.86
N LYS A 191 3.19 2.16 -15.84
CA LYS A 191 2.92 3.60 -15.93
C LYS A 191 3.93 4.42 -15.16
N ASN A 192 4.20 5.62 -15.66
CA ASN A 192 4.96 6.66 -14.98
C ASN A 192 4.07 7.41 -13.95
N GLU A 193 3.65 6.70 -12.92
CA GLU A 193 2.76 7.19 -11.85
C GLU A 193 3.20 6.63 -10.49
N ASP A 194 2.66 7.16 -9.40
CA ASP A 194 2.86 6.66 -8.01
C ASP A 194 2.11 5.34 -7.74
N LEU A 195 2.23 4.39 -8.67
CA LEU A 195 1.69 3.04 -8.57
C LEU A 195 2.76 2.08 -8.04
N LEU A 196 2.33 1.08 -7.26
CA LEU A 196 3.22 0.11 -6.64
C LEU A 196 3.40 -1.11 -7.54
N TYR A 197 4.66 -1.48 -7.76
CA TYR A 197 5.05 -2.68 -8.48
C TYR A 197 5.94 -3.56 -7.60
N ARG A 198 5.95 -4.85 -7.89
CA ARG A 198 6.77 -5.85 -7.21
C ARG A 198 7.37 -6.85 -8.19
N PHE A 199 8.62 -7.21 -7.98
CA PHE A 199 9.24 -8.33 -8.68
C PHE A 199 8.61 -9.65 -8.24
N TYR A 200 8.40 -10.58 -9.18
CA TYR A 200 7.90 -11.92 -8.87
C TYR A 200 8.86 -12.69 -7.93
N GLU A 201 10.17 -12.42 -7.98
CA GLU A 201 11.14 -12.98 -7.03
C GLU A 201 10.90 -12.55 -5.56
N ASP A 202 10.12 -11.50 -5.35
CA ASP A 202 9.75 -10.98 -4.03
C ASP A 202 8.31 -11.34 -3.65
N GLU A 203 7.59 -12.04 -4.52
CA GLU A 203 6.28 -12.62 -4.19
C GLU A 203 6.44 -13.69 -3.12
N GLY A 204 5.46 -13.75 -2.23
CA GLY A 204 5.53 -14.62 -1.06
C GLY A 204 6.64 -14.28 -0.05
N LYS A 205 7.43 -13.21 -0.23
CA LYS A 205 8.38 -12.73 0.79
C LYS A 205 7.74 -11.66 1.67
N SER A 206 7.59 -11.97 2.95
CA SER A 206 7.12 -11.10 4.01
C SER A 206 8.12 -11.10 5.17
N ILE A 207 8.14 -10.05 6.00
CA ILE A 207 8.92 -9.99 7.26
C ILE A 207 8.69 -11.20 8.19
N TRP A 208 7.64 -12.00 7.95
CA TRP A 208 7.27 -13.16 8.74
C TRP A 208 7.76 -14.49 8.15
N ASN A 209 8.22 -14.50 6.90
CA ASN A 209 8.83 -15.67 6.25
C ASN A 209 10.25 -15.39 5.73
N SER A 210 10.74 -14.16 5.88
CA SER A 210 12.09 -13.75 5.47
C SER A 210 13.14 -14.03 6.56
N SER A 211 12.84 -14.89 7.54
CA SER A 211 13.83 -15.47 8.44
C SER A 211 14.36 -16.77 7.83
N LEU A 212 15.23 -16.63 6.83
CA LEU A 212 16.28 -17.60 6.48
C LEU A 212 17.49 -16.82 5.96
#